data_AF-A0A179SBA9-F1
#
_entry.id   AF-A0A179SBA9-F1
#
_cell.length_a   1.000
_cell.length_b   1.000
_cell.length_c   1.000
_cell.angle_alpha   90.00
_cell.angle_beta   90.00
_cell.angle_gamma   90.00
#
_symmetry.space_group_name_H-M   'P 1'
#
loop_
_entity.id
_entity.type
_entity.pdbx_description
1 polymer ?
#
loop_
_entity_poly.entity_id
_entity_poly.type
_entity_poly.pdbx_seq_one_letter_code
_entity_poly.pdbx_strand_id
1 'polypeptide(L)'
;MKLDPDTQALVEDDLVSFIQDVILGIAWYTGKYKDAEKAAKWYIAANAAVVVAVPGAITLIGSHLVAGAASPYGVVIAQLSSILSGTFALQKTVSAWYSQQRNYAAWYKCSSDLKEIYYNLIRDWSGKAKGGENAFVGSLALGQETARKIMQAERLDFYTRLALPSFDVLDMLTASKDKAATLVTSLVPEAKEVKAIAIGMKAIQGASLAPKAPEAAAPAPVSRLADQPGIRTSTLVAAMKPLAAASLQGGVPDLLAAQGLPAFDQAVVDACASLTLKGSADILSLFGGYHGFYDWFNATFHDVPDVAQRHPSPDTALKRKNFSDFWDQIQVVFGKDSINALEFSALMAVNLEESRGNLSASPEEMNGMDHPHPGLAYAFDRIPGLKQSYNLPNDRQNPPNRTALALFQDPDFLRAHKDRAGSASVLERSGGIDPRWGGDIWPSDVPAWVDPARNGFIMQADFYKFRGRGVIQTTWRSDYRSLIEWALKVSKDQNAVIASVADRWRSDTRTGAGQIDEIATISSNEDWDRIFGEALALAQGVRIDSRDKGDYLNTLSADAAVLDAGRRVPGSFLNFAAHINGGDYPDRVAPMMKALACGIARTVGAQVASRQPRSPTLPV
;
A
#
# COMPACT_ATOMS: atom_id res chain seq x y z
N MET A 1 -9.75 -51.28 -1.07
CA MET A 1 -8.44 -51.24 -1.75
C MET A 1 -7.48 -50.68 -0.72
N LYS A 2 -6.49 -51.47 -0.29
CA LYS A 2 -5.42 -50.98 0.60
C LYS A 2 -4.45 -50.20 -0.27
N LEU A 3 -4.00 -49.04 0.20
CA LEU A 3 -2.86 -48.36 -0.40
C LEU A 3 -1.62 -49.26 -0.26
N ASP A 4 -0.66 -49.12 -1.16
CA ASP A 4 0.64 -49.72 -0.91
C ASP A 4 1.28 -49.05 0.33
N PRO A 5 2.09 -49.78 1.12
CA PRO A 5 2.64 -49.27 2.37
C PRO A 5 3.46 -47.98 2.22
N ASP A 6 4.14 -47.79 1.10
CA ASP A 6 5.04 -46.65 0.87
C ASP A 6 4.22 -45.38 0.58
N THR A 7 3.20 -45.47 -0.27
CA THR A 7 2.24 -44.37 -0.50
C THR A 7 1.47 -44.03 0.77
N GLN A 8 1.11 -45.03 1.58
CA GLN A 8 0.45 -44.78 2.87
C GLN A 8 1.35 -43.97 3.81
N ALA A 9 2.62 -44.35 3.95
CA ALA A 9 3.58 -43.64 4.80
C ALA A 9 3.80 -42.19 4.33
N LEU A 10 3.93 -41.95 3.02
CA LEU A 10 4.08 -40.61 2.45
C LEU A 10 2.86 -39.72 2.73
N VAL A 11 1.66 -40.25 2.51
CA VAL A 11 0.42 -39.52 2.80
C VAL A 11 0.32 -39.19 4.29
N GLU A 12 0.72 -40.11 5.18
CA GLU A 12 0.71 -39.88 6.63
C GLU A 12 1.68 -38.76 7.03
N ASP A 13 2.93 -38.77 6.55
CA ASP A 13 3.94 -37.76 6.88
C ASP A 13 3.57 -36.35 6.39
N ASP A 14 3.08 -36.23 5.16
CA ASP A 14 2.65 -34.95 4.60
C ASP A 14 1.34 -34.45 5.22
N LEU A 15 0.44 -35.36 5.59
CA LEU A 15 -0.77 -34.98 6.30
C LEU A 15 -0.44 -34.47 7.71
N VAL A 16 0.46 -35.13 8.44
CA VAL A 16 0.91 -34.68 9.77
C VAL A 16 1.55 -33.29 9.69
N SER A 17 2.45 -33.09 8.73
CA SER A 17 3.11 -31.81 8.50
C SER A 17 2.11 -30.71 8.11
N PHE A 18 1.10 -31.02 7.30
CA PHE A 18 0.03 -30.09 6.94
C PHE A 18 -0.86 -29.72 8.14
N ILE A 19 -1.21 -30.71 8.98
CA ILE A 19 -1.95 -30.48 10.22
C ILE A 19 -1.17 -29.53 11.14
N GLN A 20 0.14 -29.73 11.28
CA GLN A 20 1.00 -28.89 12.11
C GLN A 20 1.07 -27.45 11.59
N ASP A 21 1.44 -27.27 10.32
CA ASP A 21 1.72 -25.93 9.78
C ASP A 21 0.43 -25.13 9.51
N VAL A 22 -0.64 -25.81 9.05
CA VAL A 22 -1.88 -25.14 8.66
C VAL A 22 -2.90 -25.17 9.77
N ILE A 23 -3.33 -26.35 10.24
CA ILE A 23 -4.48 -26.48 11.16
C ILE A 23 -4.11 -25.99 12.57
N LEU A 24 -2.99 -26.45 13.12
CA LEU A 24 -2.51 -25.96 14.42
C LEU A 24 -2.06 -24.50 14.33
N GLY A 25 -1.51 -24.08 13.18
CA GLY A 25 -1.25 -22.67 12.88
C GLY A 25 -2.52 -21.81 13.00
N ILE A 26 -3.61 -22.20 12.33
CA ILE A 26 -4.92 -21.53 12.42
C ILE A 26 -5.38 -21.42 13.88
N ALA A 27 -5.32 -22.53 14.62
CA ALA A 27 -5.77 -22.58 16.01
C ALA A 27 -4.94 -21.65 16.90
N TRP A 28 -3.62 -21.64 16.72
CA TRP A 28 -2.71 -20.78 17.46
C TRP A 28 -2.97 -19.30 17.18
N TYR A 29 -3.01 -18.88 15.91
CA TYR A 29 -3.25 -17.48 15.54
C TYR A 29 -4.66 -17.02 15.95
N THR A 30 -5.67 -17.89 15.84
CA THR A 30 -7.02 -17.58 16.35
C THR A 30 -7.03 -17.41 17.87
N GLY A 31 -6.28 -18.23 18.60
CA GLY A 31 -6.10 -18.09 20.05
C GLY A 31 -5.44 -16.76 20.42
N LYS A 32 -4.30 -16.44 19.79
CA LYS A 32 -3.60 -15.17 19.99
C LYS A 32 -4.45 -13.95 19.67
N TYR A 33 -5.19 -14.01 18.58
CA TYR A 33 -6.18 -13.00 18.21
C TYR A 33 -7.24 -12.81 19.31
N LYS A 34 -7.84 -13.88 19.84
CA LYS A 34 -8.87 -13.79 20.90
C LYS A 34 -8.32 -13.26 22.21
N ASP A 35 -7.11 -13.67 22.59
CA ASP A 35 -6.43 -13.17 23.78
C ASP A 35 -6.16 -11.66 23.67
N ALA A 36 -5.72 -11.22 22.49
CA ALA A 36 -5.52 -9.81 22.18
C ALA A 36 -6.82 -9.01 22.21
N GLU A 37 -7.90 -9.54 21.63
CA GLU A 37 -9.22 -8.92 21.63
C GLU A 37 -9.74 -8.76 23.08
N LYS A 38 -9.57 -9.79 23.92
CA LYS A 38 -9.95 -9.74 25.33
C LYS A 38 -9.12 -8.70 26.10
N ALA A 39 -7.82 -8.63 25.85
CA ALA A 39 -6.94 -7.63 26.44
C ALA A 39 -7.34 -6.21 26.01
N ALA A 40 -7.66 -6.01 24.73
CA ALA A 40 -8.14 -4.73 24.20
C ALA A 40 -9.47 -4.30 24.83
N LYS A 41 -10.44 -5.20 24.97
CA LYS A 41 -11.72 -4.93 25.65
C LYS A 41 -11.55 -4.56 27.11
N TRP A 42 -10.76 -5.35 27.85
CA TRP A 42 -10.47 -5.08 29.27
C TRP A 42 -9.79 -3.72 29.43
N TYR A 43 -8.89 -3.39 28.52
CA TYR A 43 -8.16 -2.14 28.50
C TYR A 43 -9.04 -0.92 28.18
N ILE A 44 -9.92 -1.01 27.17
CA ILE A 44 -10.92 0.03 26.89
C ILE A 44 -11.78 0.29 28.13
N ALA A 45 -12.20 -0.77 28.81
CA ALA A 45 -12.96 -0.66 30.06
C ALA A 45 -12.14 0.00 31.18
N ALA A 46 -10.86 -0.37 31.34
CA ALA A 46 -9.97 0.24 32.34
C ALA A 46 -9.75 1.74 32.06
N ASN A 47 -9.55 2.13 30.80
CA ASN A 47 -9.40 3.55 30.43
C ASN A 47 -10.69 4.34 30.66
N ALA A 48 -11.84 3.78 30.26
CA ALA A 48 -13.13 4.41 30.55
C ALA A 48 -13.31 4.61 32.06
N ALA A 49 -12.91 3.63 32.87
CA ALA A 49 -12.94 3.74 34.33
C ALA A 49 -12.01 4.85 34.85
N VAL A 50 -10.77 4.99 34.33
CA VAL A 50 -9.85 6.06 34.72
C VAL A 50 -10.39 7.44 34.34
N VAL A 51 -10.93 7.59 33.12
CA VAL A 51 -11.53 8.84 32.62
C VAL A 51 -12.69 9.29 33.49
N VAL A 52 -13.46 8.36 34.08
CA VAL A 52 -14.55 8.68 35.01
C VAL A 52 -14.06 8.88 36.45
N ALA A 53 -13.14 8.03 36.92
CA ALA A 53 -12.65 8.03 38.29
C ALA A 53 -11.81 9.28 38.63
N VAL A 54 -11.01 9.79 37.69
CA VAL A 54 -10.14 10.94 37.93
C VAL A 54 -10.96 12.22 38.20
N PRO A 55 -11.93 12.63 37.36
CA PRO A 55 -12.82 13.74 37.66
C PRO A 55 -13.61 13.54 38.95
N GLY A 56 -14.11 12.31 39.21
CA GLY A 56 -14.81 11.98 40.45
C GLY A 56 -13.94 12.20 41.69
N ALA A 57 -12.69 11.72 41.67
CA ALA A 57 -11.73 11.91 42.75
C ALA A 57 -11.37 13.39 42.95
N ILE A 58 -11.17 14.15 41.86
CA ILE A 58 -10.91 15.60 41.93
C ILE A 58 -12.10 16.32 42.60
N THR A 59 -13.33 15.95 42.25
CA THR A 59 -14.54 16.58 42.80
C THR A 59 -14.67 16.30 44.30
N LEU A 60 -14.44 15.04 44.72
CA LEU A 60 -14.46 14.64 46.13
C LEU A 60 -13.35 15.35 46.93
N ILE A 61 -12.12 15.33 46.44
CA ILE A 61 -10.98 15.98 47.10
C ILE A 61 -11.20 17.50 47.20
N GLY A 62 -11.71 18.13 46.13
CA GLY A 62 -12.05 19.55 46.11
C GLY A 62 -13.11 19.93 47.14
N SER A 63 -14.15 19.11 47.31
CA SER A 63 -15.20 19.35 48.30
C SER A 63 -14.72 19.25 49.75
N HIS A 64 -13.70 18.43 50.04
CA HIS A 64 -13.19 18.23 51.40
C HIS A 64 -12.02 19.15 51.78
N LEU A 65 -11.20 19.60 50.82
CA LEU A 65 -10.03 20.45 51.11
C LEU A 65 -10.34 21.95 51.15
N VAL A 66 -11.46 22.40 50.57
CA VAL A 66 -11.82 23.84 50.48
C VAL A 66 -12.63 24.32 51.70
N ALA A 67 -13.06 23.41 52.58
CA ALA A 67 -14.01 23.72 53.65
C ALA A 67 -13.43 24.41 54.91
N GLY A 68 -12.18 24.88 54.95
CA GLY A 68 -11.60 25.31 56.24
C GLY A 68 -10.54 26.42 56.29
N ALA A 69 -9.89 26.83 55.20
CA ALA A 69 -8.91 27.92 55.27
C ALA A 69 -8.69 28.55 53.90
N ALA A 70 -8.36 29.84 53.89
CA ALA A 70 -7.89 30.58 52.72
C ALA A 70 -6.55 30.00 52.22
N SER A 71 -6.61 28.82 51.61
CA SER A 71 -5.46 28.19 50.98
C SER A 71 -5.06 29.02 49.76
N PRO A 72 -3.77 29.39 49.61
CA PRO A 72 -3.32 30.17 48.48
C PRO A 72 -3.53 29.33 47.21
N TYR A 73 -4.34 29.87 46.29
CA TYR A 73 -4.70 29.31 44.98
C TYR A 73 -3.57 28.58 44.23
N GLY A 74 -2.31 28.91 44.50
CA GLY A 74 -1.13 28.21 43.96
C GLY A 74 -1.04 26.72 44.29
N VAL A 75 -1.45 26.29 45.49
CA VAL A 75 -1.36 24.85 45.88
C VAL A 75 -2.39 24.02 45.10
N VAL A 76 -3.60 24.55 44.95
CA VAL A 76 -4.68 23.89 44.19
C VAL A 76 -4.33 23.79 42.71
N ILE A 77 -3.76 24.85 42.12
CA ILE A 77 -3.33 24.87 40.72
C ILE A 77 -2.19 23.88 40.49
N ALA A 78 -1.21 23.80 41.39
CA ALA A 78 -0.10 22.84 41.28
C ALA A 78 -0.58 21.38 41.39
N GLN A 79 -1.53 21.09 42.28
CA GLN A 79 -2.12 19.76 42.42
C GLN A 79 -2.97 19.36 41.19
N LEU A 80 -3.76 20.28 40.64
CA LEU A 80 -4.52 20.02 39.41
C LEU A 80 -3.58 19.80 38.21
N SER A 81 -2.52 20.60 38.10
CA SER A 81 -1.53 20.48 37.02
C SER A 81 -0.77 19.15 37.08
N SER A 82 -0.42 18.66 38.28
CA SER A 82 0.28 17.38 38.43
C SER A 82 -0.63 16.18 38.12
N ILE A 83 -1.90 16.23 38.52
CA ILE A 83 -2.90 15.21 38.21
C ILE A 83 -3.18 15.16 36.69
N LEU A 84 -3.33 16.31 36.04
CA LEU A 84 -3.49 16.39 34.58
C LEU A 84 -2.26 15.88 33.84
N SER A 85 -1.06 16.26 34.28
CA SER A 85 0.19 15.80 33.67
C SER A 85 0.36 14.29 33.81
N GLY A 86 0.05 13.73 34.99
CA GLY A 86 0.06 12.28 35.22
C GLY A 86 -0.97 11.55 34.37
N THR A 87 -2.16 12.12 34.20
CA THR A 87 -3.23 11.56 33.36
C THR A 87 -2.84 11.56 31.89
N PHE A 88 -2.23 12.64 31.37
CA PHE A 88 -1.76 12.70 29.99
C PHE A 88 -0.54 11.81 29.74
N ALA A 89 0.40 11.74 30.69
CA ALA A 89 1.52 10.79 30.61
C ALA A 89 1.00 9.35 30.57
N LEU A 90 0.03 8.98 31.42
CA LEU A 90 -0.61 7.68 31.39
C LEU A 90 -1.31 7.44 30.05
N GLN A 91 -2.17 8.36 29.59
CA GLN A 91 -2.86 8.27 28.31
C GLN A 91 -1.89 8.03 27.14
N LYS A 92 -0.76 8.74 27.10
CA LYS A 92 0.25 8.61 26.04
C LYS A 92 1.02 7.29 26.14
N THR A 93 1.46 6.90 27.33
CA THR A 93 2.11 5.59 27.55
C THR A 93 1.19 4.46 27.11
N VAL A 94 -0.10 4.56 27.44
CA VAL A 94 -1.06 3.52 27.06
C VAL A 94 -1.47 3.58 25.58
N SER A 95 -1.48 4.77 24.95
CA SER A 95 -1.65 4.90 23.49
C SER A 95 -0.48 4.29 22.72
N ALA A 96 0.74 4.43 23.25
CA ALA A 96 1.92 3.85 22.65
C ALA A 96 1.98 2.33 22.87
N TRP A 97 1.52 1.83 24.02
CA TRP A 97 1.27 0.40 24.24
C TRP A 97 0.20 -0.15 23.28
N TYR A 98 -0.84 0.63 22.97
CA TYR A 98 -1.86 0.27 21.98
C TYR A 98 -1.31 0.19 20.55
N SER A 99 -0.29 0.99 20.20
CA SER A 99 0.45 0.83 18.93
C SER A 99 1.05 -0.58 18.81
N GLN A 100 1.48 -1.18 19.92
CA GLN A 100 1.96 -2.56 19.99
C GLN A 100 0.84 -3.60 19.78
N GLN A 101 -0.43 -3.23 20.02
CA GLN A 101 -1.60 -4.07 19.69
C GLN A 101 -1.94 -4.10 18.19
N ARG A 102 -1.23 -3.36 17.32
CA ARG A 102 -1.33 -3.51 15.85
C ARG A 102 -0.98 -4.92 15.34
N ASN A 103 -0.40 -5.76 16.19
CA ASN A 103 -0.22 -7.20 15.93
C ASN A 103 -1.55 -7.95 15.77
N TYR A 104 -2.66 -7.42 16.30
CA TYR A 104 -4.01 -8.00 16.16
C TYR A 104 -4.42 -8.21 14.70
N ALA A 105 -4.25 -7.18 13.87
CA ALA A 105 -4.64 -7.24 12.46
C ALA A 105 -3.78 -8.24 11.69
N ALA A 106 -2.50 -8.35 12.04
CA ALA A 106 -1.58 -9.31 11.44
C ALA A 106 -1.92 -10.76 11.82
N TRP A 107 -2.25 -11.03 13.08
CA TRP A 107 -2.67 -12.37 13.52
C TRP A 107 -4.01 -12.78 12.93
N TYR A 108 -4.98 -11.86 12.83
CA TYR A 108 -6.25 -12.10 12.16
C TYR A 108 -6.03 -12.45 10.68
N LYS A 109 -5.25 -11.64 9.96
CA LYS A 109 -4.92 -11.87 8.55
C LYS A 109 -4.23 -13.22 8.36
N CYS A 110 -3.17 -13.50 9.12
CA CYS A 110 -2.45 -14.77 9.05
C CYS A 110 -3.40 -15.96 9.28
N SER A 111 -4.27 -15.90 10.30
CA SER A 111 -5.29 -16.93 10.53
C SER A 111 -6.25 -17.10 9.36
N SER A 112 -6.68 -16.00 8.74
CA SER A 112 -7.58 -16.02 7.57
C SER A 112 -6.92 -16.66 6.36
N ASP A 113 -5.70 -16.25 6.04
CA ASP A 113 -4.93 -16.77 4.91
C ASP A 113 -4.66 -18.29 5.07
N LEU A 114 -4.36 -18.75 6.30
CA LEU A 114 -4.21 -20.18 6.58
C LEU A 114 -5.54 -20.96 6.44
N LYS A 115 -6.67 -20.38 6.86
CA LYS A 115 -8.00 -21.00 6.67
C LYS A 115 -8.34 -21.15 5.20
N GLU A 116 -7.95 -20.19 4.36
CA GLU A 116 -8.15 -20.27 2.92
C GLU A 116 -7.40 -21.47 2.32
N ILE A 117 -6.14 -21.71 2.71
CA ILE A 117 -5.39 -22.92 2.32
C ILE A 117 -6.15 -24.19 2.72
N TYR A 118 -6.62 -24.26 3.96
CA TYR A 118 -7.37 -25.41 4.47
C TYR A 118 -8.68 -25.65 3.71
N TYR A 119 -9.47 -24.60 3.47
CA TYR A 119 -10.75 -24.71 2.78
C TYR A 119 -10.59 -25.05 1.29
N ASN A 120 -9.56 -24.51 0.63
CA ASN A 120 -9.22 -24.88 -0.73
C ASN A 120 -8.86 -26.36 -0.81
N LEU A 121 -8.02 -26.86 0.10
CA LEU A 121 -7.68 -28.28 0.15
C LEU A 121 -8.93 -29.16 0.32
N ILE A 122 -9.81 -28.83 1.27
CA ILE A 122 -11.06 -29.58 1.49
C ILE A 122 -11.95 -29.54 0.25
N ARG A 123 -12.17 -28.37 -0.33
CA ARG A 123 -13.01 -28.20 -1.51
C ARG A 123 -12.50 -29.04 -2.67
N ASP A 124 -11.19 -29.02 -2.88
CA ASP A 124 -10.57 -29.63 -4.06
C ASP A 124 -10.47 -31.16 -3.90
N TRP A 125 -10.39 -31.68 -2.66
CA TRP A 125 -10.13 -33.09 -2.39
C TRP A 125 -11.24 -33.87 -1.66
N SER A 126 -12.32 -33.21 -1.24
CA SER A 126 -13.47 -33.88 -0.60
C SER A 126 -14.06 -34.96 -1.52
N GLY A 127 -13.99 -36.22 -1.08
CA GLY A 127 -14.45 -37.38 -1.85
C GLY A 127 -13.58 -37.78 -3.05
N LYS A 128 -12.49 -37.04 -3.34
CA LYS A 128 -11.64 -37.22 -4.53
C LYS A 128 -10.25 -37.77 -4.23
N ALA A 129 -9.86 -37.85 -2.95
CA ALA A 129 -8.53 -38.32 -2.57
C ALA A 129 -8.25 -39.77 -2.99
N LYS A 130 -9.30 -40.60 -3.07
CA LYS A 130 -9.20 -42.02 -3.43
C LYS A 130 -8.92 -42.19 -4.93
N GLY A 131 -7.78 -42.77 -5.27
CA GLY A 131 -7.29 -42.91 -6.64
C GLY A 131 -6.55 -41.66 -7.17
N GLY A 132 -6.32 -40.66 -6.32
CA GLY A 132 -5.62 -39.41 -6.64
C GLY A 132 -4.51 -39.08 -5.63
N GLU A 133 -3.98 -40.08 -4.94
CA GLU A 133 -3.16 -39.94 -3.73
C GLU A 133 -1.88 -39.10 -3.98
N ASN A 134 -1.17 -39.33 -5.08
CA ASN A 134 0.04 -38.57 -5.41
C ASN A 134 -0.24 -37.07 -5.65
N ALA A 135 -1.36 -36.75 -6.29
CA ALA A 135 -1.77 -35.37 -6.52
C ALA A 135 -2.30 -34.70 -5.23
N PHE A 136 -2.93 -35.49 -4.35
CA PHE A 136 -3.30 -35.04 -3.01
C PHE A 136 -2.08 -34.70 -2.17
N VAL A 137 -1.06 -35.56 -2.15
CA VAL A 137 0.25 -35.32 -1.52
C VAL A 137 0.89 -34.05 -2.05
N GLY A 138 0.92 -33.86 -3.38
CA GLY A 138 1.43 -32.61 -3.98
C GLY A 138 0.66 -31.35 -3.52
N SER A 139 -0.65 -31.48 -3.32
CA SER A 139 -1.48 -30.38 -2.80
C SER A 139 -1.22 -30.09 -1.32
N LEU A 140 -0.98 -31.13 -0.50
CA LEU A 140 -0.56 -30.99 0.89
C LEU A 140 0.77 -30.25 0.99
N ALA A 141 1.78 -30.68 0.23
CA ALA A 141 3.11 -30.07 0.22
C ALA A 141 3.07 -28.59 -0.22
N LEU A 142 2.32 -28.26 -1.28
CA LEU A 142 2.14 -26.88 -1.73
C LEU A 142 1.44 -26.02 -0.66
N GLY A 143 0.41 -26.57 0.00
CA GLY A 143 -0.29 -25.91 1.09
C GLY A 143 0.64 -25.60 2.28
N GLN A 144 1.49 -26.55 2.66
CA GLN A 144 2.52 -26.35 3.70
C GLN A 144 3.52 -25.26 3.34
N GLU A 145 4.09 -25.29 2.12
CA GLU A 145 5.05 -24.28 1.67
C GLU A 145 4.45 -22.88 1.74
N THR A 146 3.20 -22.75 1.27
CA THR A 146 2.46 -21.48 1.29
C THR A 146 2.20 -21.01 2.72
N ALA A 147 1.77 -21.92 3.61
CA ALA A 147 1.55 -21.62 5.02
C ALA A 147 2.82 -21.13 5.73
N ARG A 148 3.97 -21.79 5.49
CA ARG A 148 5.26 -21.37 6.04
C ARG A 148 5.67 -19.98 5.58
N LYS A 149 5.45 -19.64 4.31
CA LYS A 149 5.71 -18.28 3.78
C LYS A 149 4.84 -17.22 4.47
N ILE A 150 3.54 -17.50 4.65
CA ILE A 150 2.62 -16.59 5.36
C ILE A 150 3.07 -16.38 6.80
N MET A 151 3.36 -17.46 7.54
CA MET A 151 3.82 -17.38 8.93
C MET A 151 5.18 -16.68 9.05
N GLN A 152 6.11 -16.91 8.12
CA GLN A 152 7.41 -16.24 8.12
C GLN A 152 7.28 -14.73 7.85
N ALA A 153 6.40 -14.33 6.95
CA ALA A 153 6.12 -12.92 6.66
C ALA A 153 5.52 -12.21 7.88
N GLU A 154 4.54 -12.83 8.56
CA GLU A 154 3.98 -12.30 9.80
C GLU A 154 5.04 -12.21 10.90
N ARG A 155 5.87 -13.25 11.07
CA ARG A 155 6.94 -13.27 12.06
C ARG A 155 7.98 -12.16 11.82
N LEU A 156 8.33 -11.89 10.57
CA LEU A 156 9.22 -10.80 10.22
C LEU A 156 8.60 -9.44 10.59
N ASP A 157 7.35 -9.23 10.20
CA ASP A 157 6.59 -8.01 10.54
C ASP A 157 6.44 -7.82 12.06
N PHE A 158 6.29 -8.91 12.82
CA PHE A 158 6.32 -8.90 14.28
C PHE A 158 7.68 -8.43 14.83
N TYR A 159 8.80 -8.98 14.33
CA TYR A 159 10.13 -8.59 14.79
C TYR A 159 10.50 -7.16 14.40
N THR A 160 10.13 -6.71 13.20
CA THR A 160 10.32 -5.31 12.78
C THR A 160 9.59 -4.36 13.72
N ARG A 161 8.38 -4.71 14.15
CA ARG A 161 7.62 -3.92 15.13
C ARG A 161 8.20 -3.98 16.55
N LEU A 162 8.80 -5.10 16.94
CA LEU A 162 9.52 -5.22 18.22
C LEU A 162 10.83 -4.44 18.25
N ALA A 163 11.52 -4.30 17.11
CA ALA A 163 12.78 -3.58 17.01
C ALA A 163 12.63 -2.05 17.13
N LEU A 164 11.40 -1.53 17.05
CA LEU A 164 11.10 -0.10 16.96
C LEU A 164 10.22 0.47 18.09
N PRO A 165 10.58 0.29 19.37
CA PRO A 165 10.17 1.30 20.33
C PRO A 165 11.33 1.71 21.25
N SER A 166 12.14 2.68 20.83
CA SER A 166 12.90 3.49 21.78
C SER A 166 11.94 4.51 22.41
N PHE A 167 11.48 4.22 23.61
CA PHE A 167 10.70 5.17 24.39
C PHE A 167 11.63 6.15 25.09
N ASP A 168 11.62 7.42 24.66
CA ASP A 168 12.14 8.49 25.50
C ASP A 168 11.03 8.97 26.45
N VAL A 169 11.02 8.36 27.65
CA VAL A 169 10.08 8.69 28.73
C VAL A 169 10.24 10.15 29.16
N LEU A 170 11.45 10.73 29.01
CA LEU A 170 11.75 12.10 29.39
C LEU A 170 11.09 13.11 28.44
N ASP A 171 11.17 12.86 27.13
CA ASP A 171 10.50 13.67 26.12
C ASP A 171 8.98 13.61 26.26
N MET A 172 8.44 12.43 26.59
CA MET A 172 7.00 12.26 26.82
C MET A 172 6.51 13.04 28.05
N LEU A 173 7.25 13.00 29.15
CA LEU A 173 6.94 13.76 30.37
C LEU A 173 7.03 15.27 30.13
N THR A 174 8.04 15.70 29.37
CA THR A 174 8.25 17.12 29.03
C THR A 174 7.11 17.63 28.16
N ALA A 175 6.72 16.90 27.10
CA ALA A 175 5.62 17.30 26.22
C ALA A 175 4.23 17.28 26.91
N SER A 176 4.01 16.39 27.89
CA SER A 176 2.77 16.39 28.68
C SER A 176 2.69 17.56 29.66
N LYS A 177 3.83 17.94 30.25
CA LYS A 177 3.92 19.10 31.16
C LYS A 177 3.50 20.39 30.47
N ASP A 178 3.96 20.62 29.24
CA ASP A 178 3.65 21.85 28.49
C ASP A 178 2.16 21.95 28.11
N LYS A 179 1.54 20.82 27.74
CA LYS A 179 0.10 20.76 27.45
C LYS A 179 -0.76 20.95 28.69
N ALA A 180 -0.37 20.36 29.82
CA ALA A 180 -1.08 20.57 31.09
C ALA A 180 -0.99 22.04 31.55
N ALA A 181 0.18 22.67 31.42
CA ALA A 181 0.37 24.09 31.74
C ALA A 181 -0.51 24.99 30.87
N THR A 182 -0.60 24.70 29.56
CA THR A 182 -1.45 25.45 28.62
C THR A 182 -2.93 25.34 28.96
N LEU A 183 -3.41 24.12 29.25
CA LEU A 183 -4.81 23.89 29.61
C LEU A 183 -5.18 24.58 30.94
N VAL A 184 -4.31 24.48 31.95
CA VAL A 184 -4.51 25.14 33.24
C VAL A 184 -4.56 26.65 33.09
N THR A 185 -3.68 27.23 32.25
CA THR A 185 -3.69 28.67 31.97
C THR A 185 -4.99 29.10 31.29
N SER A 186 -5.50 28.29 30.35
CA SER A 186 -6.76 28.59 29.64
C SER A 186 -8.03 28.53 30.52
N LEU A 187 -7.96 27.92 31.71
CA LEU A 187 -9.09 27.78 32.63
C LEU A 187 -9.12 28.87 33.72
N VAL A 188 -8.10 29.74 33.78
CA VAL A 188 -8.04 30.84 34.76
C VAL A 188 -8.57 32.13 34.10
N PRO A 189 -9.56 32.83 34.68
CA PRO A 189 -10.05 34.09 34.13
C PRO A 189 -8.95 35.16 34.04
N GLU A 190 -8.89 35.90 32.93
CA GLU A 190 -7.90 36.94 32.57
C GLU A 190 -7.51 37.88 33.75
N ALA A 191 -8.45 38.22 34.63
CA ALA A 191 -8.19 39.09 35.78
C ALA A 191 -7.30 38.48 36.90
N LYS A 192 -7.02 37.17 36.85
CA LYS A 192 -6.16 36.45 37.84
C LYS A 192 -4.90 35.84 37.23
N GLU A 193 -4.71 35.99 35.93
CA GLU A 193 -3.66 35.35 35.13
C GLU A 193 -2.25 35.72 35.62
N VAL A 194 -2.01 37.01 35.89
CA VAL A 194 -0.67 37.53 36.26
C VAL A 194 -0.18 36.98 37.60
N LYS A 195 -1.07 36.78 38.59
CA LYS A 195 -0.70 36.19 39.89
C LYS A 195 -0.61 34.67 39.85
N ALA A 196 -1.45 33.99 39.08
CA ALA A 196 -1.41 32.54 38.94
C ALA A 196 -0.16 32.07 38.18
N ILE A 197 0.22 32.77 37.10
CA ILE A 197 1.45 32.51 36.33
C ILE A 197 2.69 32.72 37.21
N ALA A 198 2.74 33.82 37.97
CA ALA A 198 3.87 34.11 38.86
C ALA A 198 4.04 33.07 39.99
N ILE A 199 2.95 32.55 40.55
CA ILE A 199 2.99 31.52 41.61
C ILE A 199 3.32 30.14 41.02
N GLY A 200 2.74 29.80 39.85
CA GLY A 200 3.03 28.56 39.14
C GLY A 200 4.49 28.43 38.71
N MET A 201 5.06 29.49 38.12
CA MET A 201 6.48 29.51 37.73
C MET A 201 7.43 29.40 38.94
N LYS A 202 7.09 30.03 40.08
CA LYS A 202 7.89 29.93 41.32
C LYS A 202 7.84 28.53 41.94
N ALA A 203 6.68 27.87 41.93
CA ALA A 203 6.54 26.49 42.41
C ALA A 203 7.28 25.49 41.51
N ILE A 204 7.30 25.72 40.18
CA ILE A 204 8.00 24.89 39.20
C ILE A 204 9.52 25.06 39.28
N GLN A 205 10.01 26.28 39.53
CA GLN A 205 11.45 26.53 39.70
C GLN A 205 11.99 26.03 41.06
N GLY A 206 11.16 26.01 42.11
CA GLY A 206 11.55 25.53 43.44
C GLY A 206 11.70 24.01 43.58
N ALA A 207 11.13 23.22 42.66
CA ALA A 207 11.19 21.75 42.70
C ALA A 207 12.43 21.15 41.98
N SER A 208 13.28 21.98 41.37
CA SER A 208 14.42 21.55 40.53
C SER A 208 15.76 21.42 41.28
N LEU A 209 15.73 21.13 42.59
CA LEU A 209 16.94 20.82 43.36
C LEU A 209 16.84 19.40 43.94
N ALA A 210 17.15 18.41 43.10
CA ALA A 210 17.52 17.06 43.51
C ALA A 210 18.98 16.78 43.12
N PRO A 211 19.72 15.99 43.90
CA PRO A 211 21.18 16.03 43.95
C PRO A 211 21.84 15.32 42.77
N LYS A 212 23.05 15.82 42.44
CA LYS A 212 23.97 15.32 41.42
C LYS A 212 24.22 13.82 41.58
N ALA A 213 23.75 13.02 40.63
CA ALA A 213 24.01 11.58 40.56
C ALA A 213 25.48 11.30 40.19
N PRO A 214 26.09 10.22 40.72
CA PRO A 214 27.51 9.93 40.55
C PRO A 214 27.82 9.38 39.14
N GLU A 215 29.04 9.69 38.72
CA GLU A 215 29.73 9.26 37.51
C GLU A 215 29.79 7.73 37.43
N ALA A 216 29.11 7.13 36.45
CA ALA A 216 29.09 5.69 36.23
C ALA A 216 30.21 5.28 35.26
N ALA A 217 31.00 4.30 35.73
CA ALA A 217 32.17 3.74 35.06
C ALA A 217 31.86 2.99 33.75
N ALA A 218 32.86 2.97 32.87
CA ALA A 218 32.88 2.25 31.60
C ALA A 218 32.70 0.72 31.79
N PRO A 219 31.96 0.03 30.90
CA PRO A 219 31.93 -1.42 30.90
C PRO A 219 33.21 -2.01 30.28
N ALA A 220 33.83 -2.92 31.04
CA ALA A 220 34.92 -3.78 30.61
C ALA A 220 34.43 -4.85 29.61
N PRO A 221 35.32 -5.43 28.78
CA PRO A 221 34.94 -6.29 27.66
C PRO A 221 34.61 -7.71 28.14
N VAL A 222 33.53 -8.29 27.60
CA VAL A 222 33.21 -9.71 27.82
C VAL A 222 33.87 -10.55 26.72
N SER A 223 34.65 -11.50 27.21
CA SER A 223 35.48 -12.46 26.50
C SER A 223 34.71 -13.40 25.58
N ARG A 224 35.40 -13.79 24.51
CA ARG A 224 35.13 -14.94 23.64
C ARG A 224 34.92 -16.22 24.45
N LEU A 225 34.00 -17.06 23.97
CA LEU A 225 33.99 -18.50 24.18
C LEU A 225 33.86 -19.16 22.81
N ALA A 226 34.95 -19.81 22.42
CA ALA A 226 35.04 -20.75 21.32
C ALA A 226 34.76 -22.18 21.82
N ASP A 227 34.57 -23.07 20.86
CA ASP A 227 34.51 -24.54 20.92
C ASP A 227 33.12 -25.11 21.28
N GLN A 228 32.45 -25.89 20.41
CA GLN A 228 32.89 -27.21 19.92
C GLN A 228 32.11 -27.72 18.66
N PRO A 229 32.45 -28.89 18.07
CA PRO A 229 32.67 -29.04 16.62
C PRO A 229 31.65 -29.92 15.86
N GLY A 230 31.74 -29.84 14.52
CA GLY A 230 31.60 -30.99 13.63
C GLY A 230 30.28 -31.12 12.88
N ILE A 231 30.31 -30.88 11.56
CA ILE A 231 29.94 -31.84 10.51
C ILE A 231 30.59 -31.34 9.21
N ARG A 232 31.43 -32.19 8.62
CA ARG A 232 31.97 -32.04 7.28
C ARG A 232 30.96 -32.63 6.30
N THR A 233 30.59 -31.86 5.28
CA THR A 233 30.38 -32.42 3.94
C THR A 233 30.85 -31.40 2.90
N SER A 234 31.45 -31.97 1.87
CA SER A 234 32.44 -31.39 0.98
C SER A 234 31.87 -31.23 -0.42
N THR A 235 32.20 -30.10 -1.06
CA THR A 235 32.54 -29.94 -2.49
C THR A 235 31.41 -29.94 -3.55
N LEU A 236 31.67 -29.15 -4.60
CA LEU A 236 30.96 -28.88 -5.88
C LEU A 236 29.91 -27.74 -5.76
N VAL A 237 30.01 -26.61 -6.48
CA VAL A 237 30.48 -26.38 -7.85
C VAL A 237 31.13 -24.99 -7.97
N ALA A 238 32.34 -24.96 -8.53
CA ALA A 238 32.95 -23.77 -9.10
C ALA A 238 32.50 -23.66 -10.57
N ALA A 239 31.75 -22.60 -10.91
CA ALA A 239 31.75 -21.93 -12.21
C ALA A 239 30.64 -20.88 -12.23
N MET A 240 30.96 -19.64 -11.88
CA MET A 240 30.35 -18.43 -12.46
C MET A 240 31.11 -17.22 -11.93
N LYS A 241 31.94 -16.67 -12.81
CA LYS A 241 32.59 -15.37 -12.64
C LYS A 241 31.65 -14.34 -13.29
N PRO A 242 31.17 -13.33 -12.55
CA PRO A 242 31.02 -12.01 -13.11
C PRO A 242 32.06 -11.08 -12.48
N LEU A 243 32.45 -10.06 -13.24
CA LEU A 243 33.35 -9.01 -12.79
C LEU A 243 32.95 -8.53 -11.39
N ALA A 244 33.93 -8.56 -10.47
CA ALA A 244 33.80 -7.95 -9.17
C ALA A 244 33.57 -6.45 -9.34
N ALA A 245 32.34 -6.00 -9.10
CA ALA A 245 32.10 -4.65 -8.63
C ALA A 245 32.79 -4.54 -7.26
N ALA A 246 33.79 -3.66 -7.16
CA ALA A 246 34.41 -3.33 -5.88
C ALA A 246 33.32 -2.81 -4.94
N SER A 247 33.09 -3.54 -3.84
CA SER A 247 32.18 -3.16 -2.77
C SER A 247 32.72 -1.92 -2.05
N LEU A 248 32.23 -0.73 -2.45
CA LEU A 248 32.37 0.51 -1.70
C LEU A 248 31.28 0.54 -0.62
N GLN A 249 31.49 -0.19 0.47
CA GLN A 249 30.47 -0.48 1.48
C GLN A 249 30.27 0.62 2.56
N GLY A 250 30.62 1.89 2.32
CA GLY A 250 30.33 2.93 3.33
C GLY A 250 30.73 4.35 2.97
N GLY A 251 30.02 5.03 2.06
CA GLY A 251 30.30 6.47 1.88
C GLY A 251 29.34 7.32 1.05
N VAL A 252 28.49 6.74 0.21
CA VAL A 252 27.60 7.54 -0.66
C VAL A 252 26.29 7.96 0.04
N PRO A 253 25.60 7.10 0.82
CA PRO A 253 24.32 7.47 1.43
C PRO A 253 24.43 8.62 2.45
N ASP A 254 25.44 8.59 3.32
CA ASP A 254 25.59 9.55 4.42
C ASP A 254 25.98 10.96 3.93
N LEU A 255 26.81 11.05 2.87
CA LEU A 255 27.18 12.34 2.27
C LEU A 255 26.00 13.03 1.58
N LEU A 256 25.06 12.25 1.06
CA LEU A 256 23.88 12.76 0.34
C LEU A 256 22.74 13.16 1.27
N ALA A 257 22.65 12.59 2.48
CA ALA A 257 21.61 12.94 3.44
C ALA A 257 21.76 14.38 3.98
N ALA A 258 22.99 14.91 4.06
CA ALA A 258 23.27 16.24 4.62
C ALA A 258 23.00 17.40 3.65
N GLN A 259 22.92 17.13 2.34
CA GLN A 259 22.65 18.15 1.33
C GLN A 259 21.19 18.04 0.91
N GLY A 260 20.40 19.10 1.12
CA GLY A 260 19.01 19.15 0.64
C GLY A 260 18.90 18.87 -0.86
N LEU A 261 17.68 18.64 -1.35
CA LEU A 261 17.46 18.50 -2.79
C LEU A 261 17.87 19.79 -3.53
N PRO A 262 18.49 19.70 -4.73
CA PRO A 262 18.72 20.87 -5.55
C PRO A 262 17.39 21.53 -5.95
N ALA A 263 17.43 22.83 -6.21
CA ALA A 263 16.28 23.51 -6.81
C ALA A 263 15.98 22.90 -8.18
N PHE A 264 14.70 22.82 -8.54
CA PHE A 264 14.30 22.35 -9.86
C PHE A 264 14.60 23.45 -10.90
N ASP A 265 15.63 23.24 -11.72
CA ASP A 265 16.10 24.17 -12.74
C ASP A 265 16.56 23.45 -14.02
N GLN A 266 17.10 24.20 -14.99
CA GLN A 266 17.57 23.61 -16.25
C GLN A 266 18.71 22.60 -16.06
N ALA A 267 19.57 22.77 -15.05
CA ALA A 267 20.67 21.82 -14.82
C ALA A 267 20.15 20.47 -14.32
N VAL A 268 19.12 20.46 -13.47
CA VAL A 268 18.40 19.24 -13.08
C VAL A 268 17.76 18.57 -14.30
N VAL A 269 17.12 19.35 -15.16
CA VAL A 269 16.45 18.86 -16.37
C VAL A 269 17.46 18.26 -17.36
N ASP A 270 18.56 18.95 -17.63
CA ASP A 270 19.63 18.47 -18.52
C ASP A 270 20.25 17.17 -17.99
N ALA A 271 20.52 17.11 -16.68
CA ALA A 271 21.05 15.90 -16.04
C ALA A 271 20.09 14.71 -16.24
N CYS A 272 18.79 14.91 -16.00
CA CYS A 272 17.79 13.85 -16.15
C CYS A 272 17.54 13.47 -17.62
N ALA A 273 17.49 14.46 -18.53
CA ALA A 273 17.27 14.25 -19.96
C ALA A 273 18.45 13.54 -20.63
N SER A 274 19.68 13.69 -20.10
CA SER A 274 20.87 13.02 -20.61
C SER A 274 20.92 11.51 -20.33
N LEU A 275 20.12 11.02 -19.37
CA LEU A 275 20.08 9.60 -19.03
C LEU A 275 19.29 8.83 -20.10
N THR A 276 19.81 7.67 -20.49
CA THR A 276 19.12 6.75 -21.42
C THR A 276 18.83 5.45 -20.69
N LEU A 277 17.55 5.09 -20.56
CA LEU A 277 17.06 3.97 -19.77
C LEU A 277 16.28 3.03 -20.67
N LYS A 278 16.76 1.79 -20.84
CA LYS A 278 16.16 0.78 -21.74
C LYS A 278 15.33 -0.27 -21.03
N GLY A 279 15.51 -0.41 -19.72
CA GLY A 279 14.81 -1.39 -18.91
C GLY A 279 15.05 -1.18 -17.43
N SER A 280 14.53 -2.12 -16.62
CA SER A 280 14.66 -2.05 -15.17
C SER A 280 16.11 -2.14 -14.69
N ALA A 281 16.97 -2.88 -15.38
CA ALA A 281 18.39 -3.00 -15.04
C ALA A 281 19.11 -1.64 -15.09
N ASP A 282 18.88 -0.84 -16.13
CA ASP A 282 19.47 0.51 -16.26
C ASP A 282 18.98 1.41 -15.13
N ILE A 283 17.67 1.36 -14.84
CA ILE A 283 17.06 2.16 -13.78
C ILE A 283 17.62 1.77 -12.41
N LEU A 284 17.69 0.47 -12.09
CA LEU A 284 18.24 -0.01 -10.82
C LEU A 284 19.73 0.35 -10.68
N SER A 285 20.48 0.38 -11.79
CA SER A 285 21.88 0.81 -11.78
C SER A 285 22.03 2.28 -11.38
N LEU A 286 21.06 3.16 -11.67
CA LEU A 286 21.08 4.55 -11.18
C LEU A 286 21.10 4.60 -9.65
N PHE A 287 20.47 3.63 -8.99
CA PHE A 287 20.28 3.57 -7.54
C PHE A 287 21.15 2.50 -6.87
N GLY A 288 22.18 1.99 -7.55
CA GLY A 288 23.01 0.89 -7.05
C GLY A 288 23.70 1.17 -5.70
N GLY A 289 23.98 2.44 -5.39
CA GLY A 289 24.51 2.87 -4.08
C GLY A 289 23.52 2.75 -2.92
N TYR A 290 22.26 2.42 -3.22
CA TYR A 290 21.14 2.35 -2.27
C TYR A 290 20.43 0.99 -2.32
N HIS A 291 21.01 -0.07 -2.90
CA HIS A 291 20.34 -1.38 -3.03
C HIS A 291 19.03 -1.39 -3.84
N GLY A 292 18.70 -0.31 -4.57
CA GLY A 292 17.55 -0.22 -5.47
C GLY A 292 16.76 1.07 -5.31
N PHE A 293 15.68 1.19 -6.09
CA PHE A 293 14.85 2.40 -6.15
C PHE A 293 14.14 2.70 -4.81
N TYR A 294 13.53 1.73 -4.15
CA TYR A 294 12.72 1.99 -2.95
C TYR A 294 13.57 2.40 -1.75
N ASP A 295 14.70 1.73 -1.53
CA ASP A 295 15.69 2.11 -0.53
C ASP A 295 16.26 3.52 -0.81
N TRP A 296 16.58 3.83 -2.08
CA TRP A 296 16.96 5.19 -2.48
C TRP A 296 15.86 6.22 -2.19
N PHE A 297 14.62 5.89 -2.54
CA PHE A 297 13.47 6.79 -2.33
C PHE A 297 13.28 7.07 -0.84
N ASN A 298 13.25 6.02 -0.02
CA ASN A 298 13.02 6.15 1.42
C ASN A 298 14.14 6.94 2.12
N ALA A 299 15.40 6.75 1.69
CA ALA A 299 16.53 7.51 2.22
C ALA A 299 16.52 8.97 1.75
N THR A 300 16.23 9.21 0.47
CA THR A 300 16.33 10.53 -0.17
C THR A 300 15.21 11.48 0.24
N PHE A 301 14.01 10.95 0.48
CA PHE A 301 12.78 11.76 0.54
C PHE A 301 12.08 11.79 1.90
N HIS A 302 12.71 11.30 2.96
CA HIS A 302 12.08 11.23 4.29
C HIS A 302 11.55 12.57 4.82
N ASP A 303 12.24 13.68 4.52
CA ASP A 303 11.88 15.03 4.97
C ASP A 303 11.40 15.95 3.82
N VAL A 304 10.97 15.39 2.69
CA VAL A 304 10.54 16.18 1.52
C VAL A 304 9.02 16.33 1.53
N PRO A 305 8.47 17.54 1.73
CA PRO A 305 7.02 17.74 1.90
C PRO A 305 6.18 17.22 0.74
N ASP A 306 6.66 17.41 -0.49
CA ASP A 306 5.97 17.06 -1.73
C ASP A 306 5.71 15.54 -1.90
N VAL A 307 6.37 14.71 -1.09
CA VAL A 307 6.26 13.24 -1.16
C VAL A 307 5.95 12.60 0.19
N ALA A 308 5.82 13.40 1.25
CA ALA A 308 5.63 12.94 2.62
C ALA A 308 4.38 12.05 2.79
N GLN A 309 3.29 12.33 2.07
CA GLN A 309 2.06 11.53 2.15
C GLN A 309 2.23 10.07 1.69
N ARG A 310 3.22 9.81 0.83
CA ARG A 310 3.49 8.48 0.25
C ARG A 310 4.77 7.84 0.78
N HIS A 311 5.45 8.51 1.73
CA HIS A 311 6.61 7.98 2.45
C HIS A 311 6.18 7.25 3.75
N PRO A 312 6.87 6.16 4.15
CA PRO A 312 7.82 5.41 3.35
C PRO A 312 7.09 4.53 2.32
N SER A 313 7.78 4.23 1.23
CA SER A 313 7.35 3.25 0.25
C SER A 313 7.89 1.88 0.67
N PRO A 314 7.06 0.93 1.14
CA PRO A 314 7.56 -0.34 1.66
C PRO A 314 8.37 -1.09 0.61
N ASP A 315 9.56 -1.55 0.95
CA ASP A 315 10.40 -2.32 0.04
C ASP A 315 10.23 -3.82 0.28
N THR A 316 9.50 -4.48 -0.61
CA THR A 316 9.21 -5.92 -0.52
C THR A 316 9.69 -6.64 -1.77
N ALA A 317 9.98 -7.93 -1.65
CA ALA A 317 10.42 -8.74 -2.80
C ALA A 317 9.42 -8.73 -3.96
N LEU A 318 8.12 -8.80 -3.67
CA LEU A 318 7.06 -8.71 -4.68
C LEU A 318 7.09 -7.35 -5.40
N LYS A 319 7.28 -6.28 -4.64
CA LYS A 319 7.31 -4.93 -5.19
C LYS A 319 8.53 -4.70 -6.09
N ARG A 320 9.72 -5.17 -5.67
CA ARG A 320 10.93 -5.18 -6.51
C ARG A 320 10.73 -5.98 -7.80
N LYS A 321 10.04 -7.13 -7.73
CA LYS A 321 9.69 -7.93 -8.90
C LYS A 321 8.76 -7.15 -9.85
N ASN A 322 7.66 -6.59 -9.33
CA ASN A 322 6.72 -5.80 -10.14
C ASN A 322 7.40 -4.59 -10.79
N PHE A 323 8.32 -3.94 -10.07
CA PHE A 323 9.14 -2.87 -10.62
C PHE A 323 9.93 -3.33 -11.83
N SER A 324 10.67 -4.43 -11.71
CA SER A 324 11.44 -4.96 -12.83
C SER A 324 10.55 -5.37 -13.99
N ASP A 325 9.52 -6.17 -13.72
CA ASP A 325 8.62 -6.69 -14.74
C ASP A 325 7.95 -5.57 -15.54
N PHE A 326 7.53 -4.47 -14.88
CA PHE A 326 6.90 -3.33 -15.54
C PHE A 326 7.91 -2.48 -16.33
N TRP A 327 9.05 -2.13 -15.72
CA TRP A 327 10.04 -1.27 -16.38
C TRP A 327 10.83 -1.97 -17.49
N ASP A 328 10.82 -3.30 -17.55
CA ASP A 328 11.29 -4.03 -18.74
C ASP A 328 10.34 -3.90 -19.95
N GLN A 329 9.15 -3.30 -19.76
CA GLN A 329 8.18 -3.02 -20.82
C GLN A 329 8.25 -1.58 -21.37
N ILE A 330 9.37 -0.86 -21.22
CA ILE A 330 9.51 0.54 -21.69
C ILE A 330 9.05 0.73 -23.14
N GLN A 331 9.44 -0.18 -24.05
CA GLN A 331 9.04 -0.09 -25.46
C GLN A 331 7.53 -0.18 -25.66
N VAL A 332 6.83 -0.96 -24.83
CA VAL A 332 5.37 -1.07 -24.85
C VAL A 332 4.75 0.22 -24.32
N VAL A 333 5.19 0.70 -23.15
CA VAL A 333 4.65 1.90 -22.49
C VAL A 333 4.81 3.15 -23.36
N PHE A 334 6.01 3.41 -23.86
CA PHE A 334 6.35 4.67 -24.54
C PHE A 334 6.37 4.57 -26.06
N GLY A 335 6.45 3.36 -26.63
CA GLY A 335 6.59 3.19 -28.08
C GLY A 335 7.97 3.50 -28.64
N LYS A 336 8.99 3.51 -27.78
CA LYS A 336 10.40 3.77 -28.12
C LYS A 336 11.33 2.89 -27.27
N ASP A 337 12.53 2.63 -27.79
CA ASP A 337 13.46 1.65 -27.20
C ASP A 337 14.13 2.12 -25.89
N SER A 338 13.99 3.41 -25.55
CA SER A 338 14.54 3.98 -24.32
C SER A 338 13.81 5.24 -23.90
N ILE A 339 13.78 5.52 -22.61
CA ILE A 339 13.30 6.77 -22.00
C ILE A 339 14.44 7.52 -21.31
N ASN A 340 14.16 8.76 -20.92
CA ASN A 340 15.03 9.50 -20.00
C ASN A 340 14.50 9.48 -18.56
N ALA A 341 15.25 10.09 -17.64
CA ALA A 341 14.87 10.09 -16.24
C ALA A 341 13.68 11.03 -15.92
N LEU A 342 13.39 12.03 -16.76
CA LEU A 342 12.19 12.89 -16.57
C LEU A 342 10.91 12.06 -16.80
N GLU A 343 10.90 11.24 -17.84
CA GLU A 343 9.81 10.32 -18.16
C GLU A 343 9.62 9.25 -17.09
N PHE A 344 10.74 8.70 -16.59
CA PHE A 344 10.74 7.80 -15.45
C PHE A 344 10.15 8.50 -14.19
N SER A 345 10.62 9.70 -13.85
CA SER A 345 10.12 10.47 -12.70
C SER A 345 8.63 10.77 -12.82
N ALA A 346 8.15 11.15 -14.01
CA ALA A 346 6.75 11.47 -14.24
C ALA A 346 5.83 10.27 -13.98
N LEU A 347 6.11 9.12 -14.60
CA LEU A 347 5.28 7.93 -14.43
C LEU A 347 5.45 7.26 -13.05
N MET A 348 6.66 7.31 -12.48
CA MET A 348 6.90 6.78 -11.14
C MET A 348 6.21 7.61 -10.04
N ALA A 349 6.15 8.94 -10.18
CA ALA A 349 5.39 9.80 -9.26
C ALA A 349 3.90 9.44 -9.24
N VAL A 350 3.31 9.26 -10.43
CA VAL A 350 1.93 8.77 -10.56
C VAL A 350 1.78 7.43 -9.84
N ASN A 351 2.69 6.49 -10.08
CA ASN A 351 2.57 5.18 -9.44
C ASN A 351 2.77 5.19 -7.92
N LEU A 352 3.61 6.09 -7.40
CA LEU A 352 3.76 6.35 -5.96
C LEU A 352 2.47 6.92 -5.37
N GLU A 353 1.81 7.83 -6.07
CA GLU A 353 0.52 8.38 -5.65
C GLU A 353 -0.59 7.31 -5.69
N GLU A 354 -0.70 6.55 -6.77
CA GLU A 354 -1.81 5.60 -6.96
C GLU A 354 -1.64 4.31 -6.13
N SER A 355 -0.44 3.73 -6.12
CA SER A 355 -0.20 2.38 -5.61
C SER A 355 0.98 2.30 -4.64
N ARG A 356 1.44 3.45 -4.13
CA ARG A 356 2.66 3.55 -3.32
C ARG A 356 3.86 2.91 -4.01
N GLY A 357 3.92 2.96 -5.34
CA GLY A 357 5.04 2.43 -6.11
C GLY A 357 4.96 0.94 -6.40
N ASN A 358 3.83 0.26 -6.21
CA ASN A 358 3.75 -1.20 -6.33
C ASN A 358 3.74 -1.73 -7.77
N LEU A 359 3.43 -0.86 -8.75
CA LEU A 359 3.35 -1.22 -10.17
C LEU A 359 2.54 -2.50 -10.44
N SER A 360 1.45 -2.69 -9.68
CA SER A 360 0.58 -3.87 -9.77
C SER A 360 -0.81 -3.51 -10.32
N ALA A 361 -1.55 -4.53 -10.74
CA ALA A 361 -2.99 -4.42 -10.90
C ALA A 361 -3.66 -4.34 -9.52
N SER A 362 -3.86 -3.12 -9.05
CA SER A 362 -4.78 -2.85 -7.95
C SER A 362 -6.06 -2.28 -8.56
N PRO A 363 -7.13 -3.09 -8.69
CA PRO A 363 -8.42 -2.55 -9.10
C PRO A 363 -8.86 -1.45 -8.14
N GLU A 364 -9.61 -0.48 -8.64
CA GLU A 364 -10.24 0.55 -7.80
C GLU A 364 -10.91 -0.11 -6.58
N GLU A 365 -10.54 0.36 -5.39
CA GLU A 365 -11.07 -0.15 -4.13
C GLU A 365 -12.51 0.30 -3.96
N MET A 366 -13.35 -0.62 -3.50
CA MET A 366 -14.72 -0.29 -3.12
C MET A 366 -14.74 0.10 -1.65
N ASN A 367 -15.58 1.07 -1.31
CA ASN A 367 -15.77 1.48 0.07
C ASN A 367 -16.23 0.30 0.95
N GLY A 368 -15.82 0.33 2.22
CA GLY A 368 -16.39 -0.56 3.23
C GLY A 368 -17.91 -0.37 3.37
N MET A 369 -18.58 -1.36 3.99
CA MET A 369 -20.04 -1.34 4.13
C MET A 369 -20.57 -0.24 5.06
N ASP A 370 -19.70 0.38 5.87
CA ASP A 370 -20.07 1.43 6.84
C ASP A 370 -19.99 2.86 6.24
N HIS A 371 -19.75 3.00 4.94
CA HIS A 371 -19.67 4.28 4.24
C HIS A 371 -21.00 4.69 3.59
N PRO A 372 -21.22 5.99 3.30
CA PRO A 372 -22.45 6.47 2.65
C PRO A 372 -22.74 5.84 1.27
N HIS A 373 -21.69 5.46 0.55
CA HIS A 373 -21.76 4.75 -0.74
C HIS A 373 -21.01 3.42 -0.59
N PRO A 374 -21.62 2.39 0.01
CA PRO A 374 -20.91 1.17 0.42
C PRO A 374 -20.69 0.22 -0.76
N GLY A 375 -19.55 -0.48 -0.75
CA GLY A 375 -19.27 -1.58 -1.69
C GLY A 375 -19.49 -1.20 -3.16
N LEU A 376 -20.32 -1.98 -3.87
CA LEU A 376 -20.65 -1.77 -5.29
C LEU A 376 -21.34 -0.42 -5.56
N ALA A 377 -22.08 0.11 -4.59
CA ALA A 377 -22.73 1.42 -4.71
C ALA A 377 -21.68 2.52 -4.92
N TYR A 378 -20.46 2.38 -4.37
CA TYR A 378 -19.40 3.34 -4.64
C TYR A 378 -19.14 3.49 -6.13
N ALA A 379 -18.92 2.41 -6.88
CA ALA A 379 -18.67 2.48 -8.33
C ALA A 379 -19.89 2.96 -9.14
N PHE A 380 -21.09 2.64 -8.67
CA PHE A 380 -22.34 2.98 -9.34
C PHE A 380 -22.79 4.43 -9.11
N ASP A 381 -22.61 4.94 -7.90
CA ASP A 381 -23.15 6.23 -7.49
C ASP A 381 -22.35 7.39 -8.06
N ARG A 382 -23.06 8.47 -8.43
CA ARG A 382 -22.44 9.77 -8.60
C ARG A 382 -22.24 10.43 -7.23
N ILE A 383 -21.02 10.90 -6.96
CA ILE A 383 -20.69 11.56 -5.70
C ILE A 383 -20.27 13.01 -6.00
N PRO A 384 -21.16 14.01 -5.78
CA PRO A 384 -20.90 15.40 -6.15
C PRO A 384 -19.57 15.93 -5.61
N GLY A 385 -18.77 16.55 -6.50
CA GLY A 385 -17.46 17.11 -6.15
C GLY A 385 -16.33 16.10 -5.96
N LEU A 386 -16.64 14.79 -5.90
CA LEU A 386 -15.63 13.73 -5.74
C LEU A 386 -15.46 12.92 -7.02
N LYS A 387 -16.55 12.33 -7.54
CA LYS A 387 -16.48 11.46 -8.71
C LYS A 387 -17.78 11.36 -9.50
N GLN A 388 -17.64 10.98 -10.77
CA GLN A 388 -18.76 10.58 -11.61
C GLN A 388 -19.17 9.13 -11.34
N SER A 389 -20.40 8.78 -11.74
CA SER A 389 -20.85 7.40 -11.80
C SER A 389 -20.15 6.67 -12.95
N TYR A 390 -19.65 5.45 -12.72
CA TYR A 390 -19.19 4.59 -13.81
C TYR A 390 -20.35 3.95 -14.58
N ASN A 391 -21.60 4.09 -14.13
CA ASN A 391 -22.78 3.53 -14.81
C ASN A 391 -23.35 4.48 -15.87
N LEU A 392 -23.07 5.78 -15.76
CA LEU A 392 -23.54 6.79 -16.69
C LEU A 392 -22.43 7.28 -17.64
N PRO A 393 -22.81 7.83 -18.80
CA PRO A 393 -21.87 8.54 -19.65
C PRO A 393 -21.19 9.68 -18.91
N ASN A 394 -19.88 9.82 -19.11
CA ASN A 394 -19.23 11.08 -18.79
C ASN A 394 -19.63 12.12 -19.87
N ASP A 395 -19.57 13.39 -19.49
CA ASP A 395 -19.81 14.53 -20.38
C ASP A 395 -18.65 14.78 -21.37
N ARG A 396 -17.62 13.93 -21.36
CA ARG A 396 -16.38 14.08 -22.13
C ARG A 396 -16.24 12.97 -23.16
N GLN A 397 -16.73 13.22 -24.38
CA GLN A 397 -16.29 12.69 -25.70
C GLN A 397 -15.86 11.20 -25.89
N ASN A 398 -15.89 10.34 -24.88
CA ASN A 398 -15.56 8.93 -24.96
C ASN A 398 -16.85 8.11 -24.98
N PRO A 399 -16.92 7.02 -25.76
CA PRO A 399 -18.09 6.16 -25.75
C PRO A 399 -18.29 5.62 -24.31
N PRO A 400 -19.46 5.84 -23.73
CA PRO A 400 -19.67 5.59 -22.31
C PRO A 400 -19.73 4.11 -21.98
N ASN A 401 -19.50 3.77 -20.71
CA ASN A 401 -19.93 2.49 -20.17
C ASN A 401 -21.41 2.28 -20.51
N ARG A 402 -21.79 1.04 -20.83
CA ARG A 402 -23.20 0.70 -20.96
C ARG A 402 -23.81 0.66 -19.56
N THR A 403 -24.98 1.26 -19.40
CA THR A 403 -25.69 1.20 -18.12
C THR A 403 -25.99 -0.25 -17.74
N ALA A 404 -26.04 -0.55 -16.45
CA ALA A 404 -26.41 -1.86 -15.96
C ALA A 404 -27.77 -2.31 -16.51
N LEU A 405 -28.75 -1.40 -16.61
CA LEU A 405 -30.05 -1.70 -17.24
C LEU A 405 -29.90 -2.16 -18.69
N ALA A 406 -29.11 -1.43 -19.48
CA ALA A 406 -28.88 -1.76 -20.90
C ALA A 406 -28.11 -3.08 -21.07
N LEU A 407 -27.30 -3.49 -20.10
CA LEU A 407 -26.61 -4.78 -20.10
C LEU A 407 -27.52 -5.91 -19.62
N PHE A 408 -28.36 -5.69 -18.61
CA PHE A 408 -29.29 -6.71 -18.11
C PHE A 408 -30.39 -7.06 -19.12
N GLN A 409 -30.63 -6.19 -20.10
CA GLN A 409 -31.52 -6.43 -21.24
C GLN A 409 -30.79 -6.96 -22.48
N ASP A 410 -29.45 -7.01 -22.47
CA ASP A 410 -28.64 -7.39 -23.61
C ASP A 410 -28.55 -8.92 -23.74
N PRO A 411 -28.91 -9.50 -24.91
CA PRO A 411 -28.91 -10.94 -25.09
C PRO A 411 -27.51 -11.57 -24.99
N ASP A 412 -26.45 -10.87 -25.42
CA ASP A 412 -25.06 -11.36 -25.30
C ASP A 412 -24.59 -11.33 -23.84
N PHE A 413 -24.92 -10.27 -23.10
CA PHE A 413 -24.63 -10.20 -21.66
C PHE A 413 -25.35 -11.30 -20.89
N LEU A 414 -26.65 -11.49 -21.15
CA LEU A 414 -27.46 -12.53 -20.52
C LEU A 414 -26.93 -13.92 -20.87
N ARG A 415 -26.57 -14.17 -22.13
CA ARG A 415 -25.96 -15.43 -22.55
C ARG A 415 -24.69 -15.75 -21.76
N ALA A 416 -23.83 -14.75 -21.51
CA ALA A 416 -22.56 -14.95 -20.83
C ALA A 416 -22.69 -15.04 -19.30
N HIS A 417 -23.63 -14.31 -18.70
CA HIS A 417 -23.59 -14.03 -17.25
C HIS A 417 -24.84 -14.42 -16.46
N LYS A 418 -25.98 -14.73 -17.10
CA LYS A 418 -27.26 -14.96 -16.37
C LYS A 418 -27.21 -16.09 -15.33
N ASP A 419 -26.28 -17.03 -15.46
CA ASP A 419 -26.16 -18.16 -14.53
C ASP A 419 -25.29 -17.83 -13.30
N ARG A 420 -24.76 -16.60 -13.21
CA ARG A 420 -24.00 -16.12 -12.04
C ARG A 420 -24.93 -15.77 -10.88
N ALA A 421 -24.40 -15.87 -9.66
CA ALA A 421 -25.15 -15.56 -8.46
C ALA A 421 -25.68 -14.10 -8.46
N GLY A 422 -26.90 -13.93 -7.93
CA GLY A 422 -27.59 -12.64 -7.91
C GLY A 422 -28.34 -12.29 -9.19
N SER A 423 -28.29 -13.11 -10.24
CA SER A 423 -29.06 -12.84 -11.46
C SER A 423 -30.56 -12.89 -11.22
N ALA A 424 -31.08 -13.89 -10.49
CA ALA A 424 -32.51 -14.04 -10.23
C ALA A 424 -33.12 -12.82 -9.50
N SER A 425 -32.38 -12.21 -8.55
CA SER A 425 -32.87 -11.01 -7.85
C SER A 425 -32.97 -9.77 -8.74
N VAL A 426 -32.31 -9.77 -9.90
CA VAL A 426 -32.37 -8.71 -10.91
C VAL A 426 -33.37 -9.05 -12.02
N LEU A 427 -33.30 -10.27 -12.55
CA LEU A 427 -34.01 -10.69 -13.76
C LEU A 427 -35.44 -11.20 -13.50
N GLU A 428 -35.68 -11.82 -12.35
CA GLU A 428 -36.96 -12.47 -12.01
C GLU A 428 -37.83 -11.63 -11.06
N ARG A 429 -37.45 -10.36 -10.85
CA ARG A 429 -38.20 -9.45 -10.00
C ARG A 429 -39.60 -9.21 -10.57
N SER A 430 -40.61 -9.21 -9.70
CA SER A 430 -41.99 -8.90 -10.09
C SER A 430 -42.05 -7.50 -10.73
N GLY A 431 -42.56 -7.41 -11.96
CA GLY A 431 -42.57 -6.18 -12.75
C GLY A 431 -41.39 -6.03 -13.73
N GLY A 432 -40.49 -7.01 -13.80
CA GLY A 432 -39.33 -7.01 -14.72
C GLY A 432 -38.07 -6.36 -14.12
N ILE A 433 -37.08 -6.12 -14.96
CA ILE A 433 -35.80 -5.52 -14.57
C ILE A 433 -36.03 -4.08 -14.09
N ASP A 434 -35.51 -3.75 -12.91
CA ASP A 434 -35.70 -2.45 -12.29
C ASP A 434 -35.07 -1.31 -13.12
N PRO A 435 -35.83 -0.27 -13.54
CA PRO A 435 -35.30 0.80 -14.36
C PRO A 435 -34.23 1.66 -13.65
N ARG A 436 -34.11 1.60 -12.31
CA ARG A 436 -33.07 2.31 -11.54
C ARG A 436 -31.66 1.87 -11.93
N TRP A 437 -31.48 0.67 -12.48
CA TRP A 437 -30.19 0.22 -13.04
C TRP A 437 -29.68 1.08 -14.22
N GLY A 438 -30.53 1.96 -14.77
CA GLY A 438 -30.16 2.93 -15.80
C GLY A 438 -29.66 4.28 -15.26
N GLY A 439 -29.70 4.50 -13.94
CA GLY A 439 -29.32 5.77 -13.30
C GLY A 439 -27.93 5.76 -12.68
N ASP A 440 -27.67 6.75 -11.81
CA ASP A 440 -26.44 6.93 -11.01
C ASP A 440 -26.70 6.90 -9.50
N ILE A 441 -27.80 6.26 -9.08
CA ILE A 441 -28.14 6.03 -7.68
C ILE A 441 -28.42 4.54 -7.50
N TRP A 442 -27.63 3.91 -6.63
CA TRP A 442 -27.73 2.50 -6.31
C TRP A 442 -29.13 2.17 -5.77
N PRO A 443 -29.79 1.11 -6.25
CA PRO A 443 -31.06 0.67 -5.70
C PRO A 443 -30.92 0.30 -4.20
N SER A 444 -31.46 1.13 -3.30
CA SER A 444 -31.23 1.01 -1.85
C SER A 444 -31.73 -0.29 -1.22
N ASP A 445 -32.64 -1.00 -1.89
CA ASP A 445 -33.16 -2.32 -1.51
C ASP A 445 -32.27 -3.48 -1.99
N VAL A 446 -31.24 -3.22 -2.80
CA VAL A 446 -30.27 -4.21 -3.28
C VAL A 446 -29.00 -4.13 -2.43
N PRO A 447 -28.53 -5.23 -1.82
CA PRO A 447 -27.30 -5.21 -1.05
C PRO A 447 -26.07 -4.87 -1.91
N ALA A 448 -25.27 -3.91 -1.46
CA ALA A 448 -24.09 -3.44 -2.20
C ALA A 448 -22.79 -4.25 -1.92
N TRP A 449 -22.88 -5.46 -1.39
CA TRP A 449 -21.69 -6.25 -1.04
C TRP A 449 -20.82 -6.57 -2.26
N VAL A 450 -19.51 -6.48 -2.08
CA VAL A 450 -18.52 -6.95 -3.07
C VAL A 450 -18.28 -8.45 -2.87
N ASP A 451 -19.32 -9.24 -3.11
CA ASP A 451 -19.34 -10.69 -2.90
C ASP A 451 -19.81 -11.38 -4.18
N PRO A 452 -18.92 -12.07 -4.93
CA PRO A 452 -19.28 -12.80 -6.13
C PRO A 452 -20.36 -13.87 -5.91
N ALA A 453 -20.49 -14.42 -4.71
CA ALA A 453 -21.50 -15.43 -4.39
C ALA A 453 -22.90 -14.82 -4.18
N ARG A 454 -23.03 -13.49 -4.11
CA ARG A 454 -24.31 -12.77 -3.97
C ARG A 454 -24.60 -11.86 -5.16
N ASN A 455 -23.58 -11.15 -5.62
CA ASN A 455 -23.68 -10.08 -6.63
C ASN A 455 -22.85 -10.39 -7.89
N GLY A 456 -22.47 -11.65 -8.10
CA GLY A 456 -21.61 -12.08 -9.20
C GLY A 456 -22.12 -11.68 -10.60
N PHE A 457 -23.45 -11.62 -10.79
CA PHE A 457 -24.09 -11.11 -12.03
C PHE A 457 -23.90 -9.59 -12.18
N ILE A 458 -24.22 -8.81 -11.14
CA ILE A 458 -24.13 -7.34 -11.15
C ILE A 458 -22.68 -6.89 -11.33
N MET A 459 -21.71 -7.61 -10.75
CA MET A 459 -20.28 -7.33 -10.88
C MET A 459 -19.75 -7.48 -12.32
N GLN A 460 -20.50 -8.08 -13.26
CA GLN A 460 -20.08 -8.14 -14.67
C GLN A 460 -20.48 -6.91 -15.48
N ALA A 461 -21.36 -6.06 -14.94
CA ALA A 461 -21.77 -4.82 -15.59
C ALA A 461 -20.60 -3.83 -15.69
N ASP A 462 -20.60 -3.01 -16.73
CA ASP A 462 -19.49 -2.12 -17.08
C ASP A 462 -19.06 -1.20 -15.93
N PHE A 463 -20.00 -0.69 -15.14
CA PHE A 463 -19.69 0.22 -14.02
C PHE A 463 -18.71 -0.39 -13.01
N TYR A 464 -18.77 -1.70 -12.80
CA TYR A 464 -17.87 -2.41 -11.89
C TYR A 464 -16.74 -3.09 -12.65
N LYS A 465 -17.04 -3.73 -13.79
CA LYS A 465 -16.05 -4.45 -14.59
C LYS A 465 -14.96 -3.51 -15.14
N PHE A 466 -15.27 -2.25 -15.43
CA PHE A 466 -14.33 -1.25 -15.98
C PHE A 466 -14.03 -0.09 -15.01
N ARG A 467 -14.09 -0.36 -13.70
CA ARG A 467 -13.94 0.63 -12.61
C ARG A 467 -12.53 1.21 -12.38
N GLY A 468 -11.53 0.77 -13.13
CA GLY A 468 -10.13 1.15 -12.91
C GLY A 468 -9.26 -0.06 -12.58
N ARG A 469 -8.19 -0.26 -13.36
CA ARG A 469 -7.12 -1.24 -13.09
C ARG A 469 -5.77 -0.72 -13.54
N GLY A 470 -4.73 -1.24 -12.89
CA GLY A 470 -3.35 -1.07 -13.32
C GLY A 470 -2.71 0.22 -12.85
N VAL A 471 -1.57 0.56 -13.44
CA VAL A 471 -0.62 1.57 -12.94
C VAL A 471 -1.22 2.98 -12.87
N ILE A 472 -2.14 3.31 -13.78
CA ILE A 472 -2.80 4.62 -13.88
C ILE A 472 -4.34 4.53 -13.80
N GLN A 473 -4.87 3.40 -13.30
CA GLN A 473 -6.32 3.14 -13.25
C GLN A 473 -7.02 3.25 -14.62
N THR A 474 -6.67 2.39 -15.58
CA THR A 474 -7.39 2.28 -16.86
C THR A 474 -8.87 2.00 -16.59
N THR A 475 -9.72 2.94 -16.98
CA THR A 475 -11.17 2.98 -16.70
C THR A 475 -11.95 3.01 -18.01
N TRP A 476 -13.26 2.78 -17.94
CA TRP A 476 -14.21 2.94 -19.06
C TRP A 476 -14.12 1.92 -20.18
N ARG A 477 -15.28 1.58 -20.74
CA ARG A 477 -15.41 0.68 -21.88
C ARG A 477 -14.57 1.12 -23.08
N SER A 478 -14.41 2.43 -23.33
CA SER A 478 -13.60 2.97 -24.42
C SER A 478 -12.17 2.42 -24.41
N ASP A 479 -11.51 2.48 -23.26
CA ASP A 479 -10.10 2.15 -23.12
C ASP A 479 -9.94 0.62 -23.13
N TYR A 480 -10.90 -0.08 -22.54
CA TYR A 480 -10.97 -1.53 -22.59
C TYR A 480 -11.22 -2.06 -24.01
N ARG A 481 -11.95 -1.34 -24.88
CA ARG A 481 -12.07 -1.72 -26.31
C ARG A 481 -10.71 -1.69 -27.01
N SER A 482 -9.93 -0.63 -26.80
CA SER A 482 -8.54 -0.55 -27.28
C SER A 482 -7.68 -1.72 -26.74
N LEU A 483 -7.87 -2.10 -25.48
CA LEU A 483 -7.20 -3.26 -24.89
C LEU A 483 -7.66 -4.60 -25.49
N ILE A 484 -8.95 -4.78 -25.79
CA ILE A 484 -9.46 -5.98 -26.47
C ILE A 484 -8.81 -6.11 -27.85
N GLU A 485 -8.80 -5.04 -28.65
CA GLU A 485 -8.20 -5.02 -29.98
C GLU A 485 -6.71 -5.40 -29.95
N TRP A 486 -6.01 -4.97 -28.90
CA TRP A 486 -4.63 -5.36 -28.66
C TRP A 486 -4.50 -6.81 -28.19
N ALA A 487 -5.26 -7.24 -27.19
CA ALA A 487 -5.21 -8.59 -26.63
C ALA A 487 -5.49 -9.65 -27.70
N LEU A 488 -6.41 -9.39 -28.63
CA LEU A 488 -6.68 -10.24 -29.78
C LEU A 488 -5.52 -10.33 -30.80
N LYS A 489 -4.44 -9.58 -30.63
CA LYS A 489 -3.22 -9.67 -31.46
C LYS A 489 -2.06 -10.32 -30.73
N VAL A 490 -2.16 -10.49 -29.40
CA VAL A 490 -1.10 -11.09 -28.58
C VAL A 490 -1.01 -12.59 -28.88
N SER A 491 0.18 -13.05 -29.27
CA SER A 491 0.46 -14.46 -29.49
C SER A 491 0.76 -15.20 -28.18
N LYS A 492 0.64 -16.53 -28.17
CA LYS A 492 0.98 -17.35 -26.99
C LYS A 492 2.45 -17.22 -26.59
N ASP A 493 3.33 -17.00 -27.56
CA ASP A 493 4.77 -16.80 -27.32
C ASP A 493 5.08 -15.44 -26.68
N GLN A 494 4.23 -14.43 -26.94
CA GLN A 494 4.35 -13.12 -26.29
C GLN A 494 3.80 -13.15 -24.86
N ASN A 495 2.59 -13.69 -24.67
CA ASN A 495 2.02 -13.89 -23.35
C ASN A 495 0.90 -14.94 -23.38
N ALA A 496 1.13 -16.10 -22.75
CA ALA A 496 0.22 -17.23 -22.77
C ALA A 496 -1.13 -16.94 -22.06
N VAL A 497 -1.12 -16.13 -20.99
CA VAL A 497 -2.33 -15.81 -20.22
C VAL A 497 -3.26 -14.92 -21.04
N ILE A 498 -2.74 -13.84 -21.61
CA ILE A 498 -3.53 -12.90 -22.44
C ILE A 498 -4.03 -13.62 -23.70
N ALA A 499 -3.17 -14.38 -24.38
CA ALA A 499 -3.57 -15.15 -25.55
C ALA A 499 -4.67 -16.18 -25.22
N SER A 500 -4.60 -16.84 -24.06
CA SER A 500 -5.65 -17.78 -23.62
C SER A 500 -6.99 -17.10 -23.36
N VAL A 501 -6.99 -15.89 -22.78
CA VAL A 501 -8.22 -15.11 -22.59
C VAL A 501 -8.79 -14.67 -23.94
N ALA A 502 -7.93 -14.16 -24.84
CA ALA A 502 -8.30 -13.78 -26.20
C ALA A 502 -8.87 -14.96 -27.01
N ASP A 503 -8.30 -16.16 -26.89
CA ASP A 503 -8.82 -17.38 -27.54
C ASP A 503 -10.26 -17.68 -27.09
N ARG A 504 -10.58 -17.56 -25.80
CA ARG A 504 -11.96 -17.71 -25.29
C ARG A 504 -12.90 -16.64 -25.85
N TRP A 505 -12.46 -15.39 -25.87
CA TRP A 505 -13.28 -14.32 -26.44
C TRP A 505 -13.58 -14.56 -27.93
N ARG A 506 -12.61 -15.08 -28.70
CA ARG A 506 -12.84 -15.45 -30.10
C ARG A 506 -13.79 -16.63 -30.26
N SER A 507 -13.79 -17.61 -29.36
CA SER A 507 -14.73 -18.74 -29.42
C SER A 507 -16.16 -18.33 -29.10
N ASP A 508 -16.32 -17.31 -28.24
CA ASP A 508 -17.60 -16.95 -27.66
C ASP A 508 -18.28 -15.77 -28.38
N THR A 509 -17.63 -15.21 -29.40
CA THR A 509 -18.12 -14.07 -30.18
C THR A 509 -18.20 -14.31 -31.67
N ARG A 510 -19.08 -13.54 -32.33
CA ARG A 510 -19.12 -13.45 -33.79
C ARG A 510 -17.94 -12.64 -34.33
N THR A 511 -17.49 -12.96 -35.54
CA THR A 511 -16.48 -12.18 -36.26
C THR A 511 -17.12 -11.01 -37.01
N GLY A 512 -16.42 -9.88 -37.11
CA GLY A 512 -16.84 -8.73 -37.93
C GLY A 512 -17.02 -7.42 -37.16
N ALA A 513 -17.73 -6.46 -37.79
CA ALA A 513 -17.99 -5.14 -37.25
C ALA A 513 -18.95 -5.23 -36.05
N GLY A 514 -18.39 -5.25 -34.84
CA GLY A 514 -19.15 -5.44 -33.60
C GLY A 514 -18.47 -6.40 -32.62
N GLN A 515 -17.52 -7.21 -33.09
CA GLN A 515 -16.83 -8.20 -32.25
C GLN A 515 -16.23 -7.58 -30.99
N ILE A 516 -15.55 -6.43 -31.10
CA ILE A 516 -14.90 -5.77 -29.97
C ILE A 516 -15.92 -5.34 -28.91
N ASP A 517 -17.09 -4.84 -29.32
CA ASP A 517 -18.14 -4.47 -28.38
C ASP A 517 -18.81 -5.69 -27.76
N GLU A 518 -19.04 -6.74 -28.55
CA GLU A 518 -19.57 -8.01 -28.06
C GLU A 518 -18.63 -8.60 -26.99
N ILE A 519 -17.31 -8.59 -27.21
CA ILE A 519 -16.31 -9.02 -26.22
C ILE A 519 -16.35 -8.14 -24.97
N ALA A 520 -16.45 -6.82 -25.11
CA ALA A 520 -16.58 -5.95 -23.94
C ALA A 520 -17.86 -6.26 -23.14
N THR A 521 -18.94 -6.70 -23.80
CA THR A 521 -20.17 -7.17 -23.14
C THR A 521 -19.98 -8.52 -22.45
N ILE A 522 -19.43 -9.54 -23.14
CA ILE A 522 -19.37 -10.91 -22.63
C ILE A 522 -18.16 -11.20 -21.72
N SER A 523 -17.09 -10.41 -21.81
CA SER A 523 -15.92 -10.57 -20.93
C SER A 523 -16.30 -10.46 -19.47
N SER A 524 -15.59 -11.19 -18.62
CA SER A 524 -15.86 -11.16 -17.18
C SER A 524 -14.89 -10.28 -16.40
N ASN A 525 -15.25 -9.87 -15.19
CA ASN A 525 -14.37 -9.20 -14.26
C ASN A 525 -13.09 -10.03 -14.00
N GLU A 526 -13.21 -11.35 -13.95
CA GLU A 526 -12.07 -12.25 -13.75
C GLU A 526 -11.14 -12.34 -14.96
N ASP A 527 -11.66 -12.22 -16.19
CA ASP A 527 -10.82 -12.12 -17.39
C ASP A 527 -9.88 -10.90 -17.28
N TRP A 528 -10.42 -9.77 -16.83
CA TRP A 528 -9.65 -8.54 -16.65
C TRP A 528 -8.66 -8.63 -15.50
N ASP A 529 -9.03 -9.23 -14.37
CA ASP A 529 -8.10 -9.46 -13.26
C ASP A 529 -6.93 -10.38 -13.71
N ARG A 530 -7.20 -11.38 -14.56
CA ARG A 530 -6.14 -12.22 -15.15
C ARG A 530 -5.26 -11.47 -16.13
N ILE A 531 -5.84 -10.69 -17.05
CA ILE A 531 -5.07 -9.91 -18.03
C ILE A 531 -4.18 -8.89 -17.32
N PHE A 532 -4.73 -8.12 -16.38
CA PHE A 532 -3.97 -7.09 -15.66
C PHE A 532 -2.98 -7.68 -14.65
N GLY A 533 -3.09 -8.97 -14.30
CA GLY A 533 -2.04 -9.69 -13.59
C GLY A 533 -0.71 -9.78 -14.35
N GLU A 534 -0.71 -9.49 -15.65
CA GLU A 534 0.47 -9.52 -16.51
C GLU A 534 1.07 -8.11 -16.69
N ALA A 535 2.38 -7.97 -16.46
CA ALA A 535 3.10 -6.70 -16.61
C ALA A 535 2.97 -6.09 -18.02
N LEU A 536 2.91 -6.95 -19.05
CA LEU A 536 2.68 -6.53 -20.43
C LEU A 536 1.34 -5.80 -20.61
N ALA A 537 0.27 -6.27 -19.95
CA ALA A 537 -1.03 -5.60 -20.01
C ALA A 537 -1.04 -4.30 -19.21
N LEU A 538 -0.36 -4.27 -18.05
CA LEU A 538 -0.17 -3.03 -17.28
C LEU A 538 0.51 -1.95 -18.13
N ALA A 539 1.58 -2.32 -18.83
CA ALA A 539 2.32 -1.43 -19.72
C ALA A 539 1.45 -0.95 -20.90
N GLN A 540 0.70 -1.86 -21.53
CA GLN A 540 -0.19 -1.51 -22.63
C GLN A 540 -1.32 -0.59 -22.19
N GLY A 541 -1.90 -0.79 -20.99
CA GLY A 541 -2.93 0.09 -20.43
C GLY A 541 -2.44 1.53 -20.30
N VAL A 542 -1.21 1.72 -19.84
CA VAL A 542 -0.56 3.05 -19.76
C VAL A 542 -0.39 3.68 -21.14
N ARG A 543 0.08 2.90 -22.13
CA ARG A 543 0.25 3.38 -23.50
C ARG A 543 -1.07 3.83 -24.14
N ILE A 544 -2.12 3.02 -24.00
CA ILE A 544 -3.44 3.32 -24.57
C ILE A 544 -4.00 4.61 -23.99
N ASP A 545 -3.97 4.75 -22.66
CA ASP A 545 -4.45 5.98 -22.00
C ASP A 545 -3.70 7.22 -22.51
N SER A 546 -2.37 7.15 -22.59
CA SER A 546 -1.55 8.22 -23.16
C SER A 546 -1.97 8.58 -24.57
N ARG A 547 -1.97 7.61 -25.47
CA ARG A 547 -2.29 7.81 -26.88
C ARG A 547 -3.69 8.43 -27.05
N ASP A 548 -4.68 7.90 -26.33
CA ASP A 548 -6.07 8.32 -26.47
C ASP A 548 -6.31 9.71 -25.85
N LYS A 549 -5.40 10.17 -24.97
CA LYS A 549 -5.41 11.49 -24.35
C LYS A 549 -4.32 12.44 -24.87
N GLY A 550 -3.93 12.31 -26.13
CA GLY A 550 -3.03 13.27 -26.79
C GLY A 550 -1.53 12.98 -26.63
N ASP A 551 -1.18 11.73 -26.34
CA ASP A 551 0.18 11.21 -26.22
C ASP A 551 1.05 11.94 -25.17
N TYR A 552 0.48 12.17 -23.99
CA TYR A 552 1.12 12.95 -22.92
C TYR A 552 2.43 12.32 -22.40
N LEU A 553 2.65 11.00 -22.56
CA LEU A 553 3.90 10.33 -22.16
C LEU A 553 5.10 10.76 -23.00
N ASN A 554 4.88 11.04 -24.30
CA ASN A 554 5.95 11.31 -25.26
C ASN A 554 6.14 12.80 -25.57
N THR A 555 5.46 13.69 -24.83
CA THR A 555 5.46 15.13 -25.08
C THR A 555 6.15 15.95 -23.99
N LEU A 556 6.71 15.32 -22.96
CA LEU A 556 7.45 16.02 -21.90
C LEU A 556 8.60 16.86 -22.47
N SER A 557 8.68 18.11 -22.04
CA SER A 557 9.70 19.05 -22.51
C SER A 557 11.06 18.77 -21.87
N ALA A 558 12.14 19.14 -22.57
CA ALA A 558 13.49 19.22 -22.02
C ALA A 558 13.85 20.65 -21.54
N ASP A 559 12.88 21.55 -21.48
CA ASP A 559 13.01 22.92 -20.96
C ASP A 559 12.35 23.00 -19.58
N ALA A 560 13.10 23.46 -18.57
CA ALA A 560 12.64 23.55 -17.19
C ALA A 560 11.45 24.50 -16.99
N ALA A 561 11.42 25.62 -17.71
CA ALA A 561 10.31 26.57 -17.64
C ALA A 561 9.04 25.97 -18.25
N VAL A 562 9.15 25.16 -19.30
CA VAL A 562 8.01 24.43 -19.86
C VAL A 562 7.54 23.31 -18.92
N LEU A 563 8.47 22.55 -18.32
CA LEU A 563 8.12 21.49 -17.35
C LEU A 563 7.38 22.04 -16.12
N ASP A 564 7.75 23.25 -15.68
CA ASP A 564 7.16 23.98 -14.56
C ASP A 564 5.87 24.74 -14.93
N ALA A 565 5.53 24.81 -16.22
CA ALA A 565 4.38 25.57 -16.71
C ALA A 565 3.03 24.96 -16.28
N GLY A 566 1.95 25.74 -16.47
CA GLY A 566 0.61 25.36 -16.05
C GLY A 566 0.03 24.12 -16.74
N ARG A 567 -1.09 23.63 -16.20
CA ARG A 567 -1.81 22.41 -16.62
C ARG A 567 -2.25 22.35 -18.10
N ARG A 568 -2.24 23.48 -18.81
CA ARG A 568 -2.65 23.57 -20.23
C ARG A 568 -1.46 23.66 -21.20
N VAL A 569 -0.23 23.69 -20.69
CA VAL A 569 0.97 23.77 -21.52
C VAL A 569 1.40 22.34 -21.86
N PRO A 570 1.33 21.90 -23.13
CA PRO A 570 1.81 20.59 -23.52
C PRO A 570 3.26 20.38 -23.10
N GLY A 571 3.57 19.21 -22.56
CA GLY A 571 4.89 18.86 -22.08
C GLY A 571 5.25 19.34 -20.68
N SER A 572 4.34 20.00 -19.96
CA SER A 572 4.53 20.30 -18.53
C SER A 572 4.15 19.12 -17.63
N PHE A 573 4.75 19.02 -16.44
CA PHE A 573 4.38 17.98 -15.46
C PHE A 573 2.93 18.13 -14.97
N LEU A 574 2.45 19.36 -14.85
CA LEU A 574 1.06 19.64 -14.49
C LEU A 574 0.09 19.19 -15.60
N ASN A 575 0.47 19.37 -16.87
CA ASN A 575 -0.32 18.88 -18.00
C ASN A 575 -0.34 17.36 -18.07
N PHE A 576 0.82 16.71 -17.87
CA PHE A 576 0.92 15.25 -17.78
C PHE A 576 -0.04 14.69 -16.72
N ALA A 577 0.05 15.19 -15.48
CA ALA A 577 -0.79 14.71 -14.39
C ALA A 577 -2.29 14.99 -14.62
N ALA A 578 -2.64 16.10 -15.28
CA ALA A 578 -4.03 16.47 -15.60
C ALA A 578 -4.69 15.57 -16.65
N HIS A 579 -3.91 14.90 -17.51
CA HIS A 579 -4.46 13.90 -18.44
C HIS A 579 -4.78 12.58 -17.73
N ILE A 580 -4.03 12.23 -16.69
CA ILE A 580 -4.27 11.00 -15.92
C ILE A 580 -5.50 11.19 -15.02
N ASN A 581 -5.52 12.25 -14.21
CA ASN A 581 -6.64 12.51 -13.30
C ASN A 581 -6.88 14.03 -13.11
N GLY A 582 -8.13 14.39 -12.78
CA GLY A 582 -8.60 15.77 -12.65
C GLY A 582 -8.51 16.34 -11.23
N GLY A 583 -9.29 17.39 -10.96
CA GLY A 583 -9.37 17.98 -9.62
C GLY A 583 -8.06 18.60 -9.14
N ASP A 584 -7.69 18.31 -7.90
CA ASP A 584 -6.44 18.73 -7.25
C ASP A 584 -5.28 17.74 -7.48
N TYR A 585 -5.53 16.63 -8.19
CA TYR A 585 -4.52 15.60 -8.46
C TYR A 585 -3.24 16.15 -9.09
N PRO A 586 -3.28 17.01 -10.14
CA PRO A 586 -2.05 17.53 -10.74
C PRO A 586 -1.20 18.35 -9.76
N ASP A 587 -1.84 19.08 -8.85
CA ASP A 587 -1.12 19.91 -7.87
C ASP A 587 -0.43 19.07 -6.79
N ARG A 588 -0.86 17.82 -6.58
CA ARG A 588 -0.15 16.87 -5.70
C ARG A 588 0.97 16.13 -6.41
N VAL A 589 0.72 15.65 -7.64
CA VAL A 589 1.66 14.74 -8.31
C VAL A 589 2.78 15.49 -9.03
N ALA A 590 2.52 16.65 -9.64
CA ALA A 590 3.57 17.39 -10.35
C ALA A 590 4.74 17.84 -9.44
N PRO A 591 4.52 18.31 -8.19
CA PRO A 591 5.61 18.52 -7.24
C PRO A 591 6.42 17.25 -6.95
N MET A 592 5.76 16.10 -6.78
CA MET A 592 6.44 14.81 -6.61
C MET A 592 7.31 14.44 -7.82
N MET A 593 6.87 14.73 -9.06
CA MET A 593 7.68 14.53 -10.27
C MET A 593 8.97 15.36 -10.22
N LYS A 594 8.87 16.64 -9.85
CA LYS A 594 10.03 17.54 -9.71
C LYS A 594 10.96 17.07 -8.60
N ALA A 595 10.43 16.70 -7.44
CA ALA A 595 11.22 16.17 -6.33
C ALA A 595 12.00 14.91 -6.75
N LEU A 596 11.36 13.98 -7.46
CA LEU A 596 12.03 12.80 -8.02
C LEU A 596 13.15 13.17 -8.99
N ALA A 597 12.91 14.10 -9.92
CA ALA A 597 13.93 14.58 -10.86
C ALA A 597 15.12 15.22 -10.13
N CYS A 598 14.87 16.08 -9.15
CA CYS A 598 15.93 16.67 -8.31
C CYS A 598 16.73 15.62 -7.55
N GLY A 599 16.06 14.61 -6.98
CA GLY A 599 16.70 13.49 -6.31
C GLY A 599 17.62 12.70 -7.25
N ILE A 600 17.14 12.40 -8.47
CA ILE A 600 17.92 11.65 -9.48
C ILE A 600 19.13 12.47 -9.92
N ALA A 601 18.95 13.76 -10.26
CA ALA A 601 20.04 14.63 -10.66
C ALA A 601 21.13 14.71 -9.58
N ARG A 602 20.74 14.81 -8.29
CA ARG A 602 21.66 14.76 -7.15
C ARG A 602 22.43 13.44 -7.10
N THR A 603 21.74 12.30 -7.25
CA THR A 603 22.37 10.98 -7.23
C THR A 603 23.37 10.80 -8.38
N VAL A 604 23.02 11.24 -9.60
CA VAL A 604 23.93 11.22 -10.76
C VAL A 604 25.14 12.11 -10.53
N GLY A 605 24.94 13.33 -10.03
CA GLY A 605 26.03 14.26 -9.71
C GLY A 605 27.03 13.67 -8.72
N ALA A 606 26.55 13.01 -7.66
CA ALA A 606 27.41 12.34 -6.69
C ALA A 606 28.18 11.16 -7.30
N GLN A 607 27.55 10.39 -8.19
CA GLN A 607 28.23 9.30 -8.90
C GLN A 607 29.33 9.83 -9.83
N VAL A 608 29.08 10.91 -10.57
CA VAL A 608 30.10 11.54 -11.43
C VAL A 608 31.26 12.08 -10.59
N ALA A 609 30.98 12.78 -9.48
CA ALA A 609 32.01 13.29 -8.57
C ALA A 609 32.87 12.16 -7.98
N SER A 610 32.27 11.01 -7.64
CA SER A 610 32.99 9.84 -7.12
C SER A 610 33.94 9.17 -8.13
N ARG A 611 33.70 9.37 -9.44
CA ARG A 611 34.50 8.79 -10.52
C ARG A 611 35.64 9.69 -10.97
N GLN A 612 35.64 10.97 -10.60
CA GLN A 612 36.75 11.85 -10.94
C GLN A 612 38.03 11.36 -10.22
N PRO A 613 39.14 11.17 -10.94
CA PRO A 613 40.38 10.71 -10.33
C PRO A 613 40.78 11.70 -9.24
N ARG A 614 41.02 11.19 -8.01
CA ARG A 614 41.56 12.02 -6.93
C ARG A 614 42.84 12.65 -7.45
N SER A 615 42.90 13.99 -7.48
CA SER A 615 44.10 14.73 -7.86
C SER A 615 45.28 14.10 -7.13
N PRO A 616 46.38 13.77 -7.84
CA PRO A 616 47.52 13.13 -7.22
C PRO A 616 47.97 14.00 -6.05
N THR A 617 47.88 13.45 -4.84
CA THR A 617 48.43 14.09 -3.64
C THR A 617 49.89 14.36 -3.92
N LEU A 618 50.27 15.64 -3.99
CA LEU A 618 51.65 16.06 -4.15
C LEU A 618 52.48 15.35 -3.05
N PRO A 619 53.59 14.68 -3.41
CA PRO A 619 54.45 14.07 -2.41
C PRO A 619 54.96 15.16 -1.47
N VAL A 620 54.74 14.95 -0.17
CA VAL A 620 55.20 15.82 0.93
C VAL A 620 56.71 15.71 1.10
#